data_AF-A0A0G4E4S1-F1
#
_entry.id   AF-A0A0G4E4S1-F1
#
_cell.length_a   1.000
_cell.length_b   1.000
_cell.length_c   1.000
_cell.angle_alpha   90.00
_cell.angle_beta   90.00
_cell.angle_gamma   90.00
#
_symmetry.space_group_name_H-M   'P 1'
#
loop_
_entity.id
_entity.type
_entity.pdbx_description
1 polymer ?
#
loop_
_entity_poly.entity_id
_entity_poly.type
_entity_poly.pdbx_seq_one_letter_code
_entity_poly.pdbx_strand_id
1 'polypeptide(L)'
;MKKLRFAVLALAFALAAAGCREEKSRNEAGLSEATYQPSKVAVQPMALPSEHSVFKIGGKFKDPQLPQPWHQPNTWVVYMAAPGWITGGFDIVDRLSTDAVAISKVRDFITANHLRDQVKVAWLQYDQNPNPRYMDSLKAVPDNFIPLFLKPAGPQVDFYIYSPAVRTGGRQGTMAYDKWLKPYLPFAKKEGSDYVAATDFQRNEGFNDTNGPYWDNWARHWFIVNPQGEVVDAYFSNLGHHYIQGADKPINSLIHHLKLDADSLIIPKVVTYQYKSTYTAPYWNKVDTDFREVLGIDGAPK
;
A
#
# COMPACT_ATOMS: atom_id res chain seq x y z
N MET A 1 -11.22 -56.15 33.84
CA MET A 1 -11.20 -55.59 32.47
C MET A 1 -11.74 -54.15 32.34
N LYS A 2 -12.66 -53.66 33.19
CA LYS A 2 -13.17 -52.27 33.10
C LYS A 2 -12.15 -51.17 33.48
N LYS A 3 -11.23 -51.43 34.43
CA LYS A 3 -10.22 -50.44 34.88
C LYS A 3 -9.10 -50.20 33.86
N LEU A 4 -8.80 -51.17 32.99
CA LEU A 4 -7.74 -51.05 31.96
C LEU A 4 -8.17 -50.13 30.80
N ARG A 5 -9.47 -50.08 30.48
CA ARG A 5 -10.00 -49.24 29.40
C ARG A 5 -10.01 -47.74 29.75
N PHE A 6 -10.17 -47.40 31.04
CA PHE A 6 -10.11 -46.01 31.50
C PHE A 6 -8.67 -45.46 31.50
N ALA A 7 -7.68 -46.27 31.84
CA ALA A 7 -6.28 -45.85 31.81
C ALA A 7 -5.79 -45.57 30.38
N VAL A 8 -6.22 -46.37 29.40
CA VAL A 8 -5.87 -46.17 27.98
C VAL A 8 -6.56 -44.93 27.39
N LEU A 9 -7.81 -44.63 27.78
CA LEU A 9 -8.49 -43.40 27.34
C LEU A 9 -7.85 -42.12 27.92
N ALA A 10 -7.42 -42.14 29.19
CA ALA A 10 -6.74 -41.01 29.82
C ALA A 10 -5.34 -40.77 29.21
N LEU A 11 -4.63 -41.84 28.84
CA LEU A 11 -3.32 -41.74 28.16
C LEU A 11 -3.46 -41.22 26.72
N ALA A 12 -4.54 -41.59 26.00
CA ALA A 12 -4.83 -41.07 24.67
C ALA A 12 -5.23 -39.58 24.70
N PHE A 13 -5.93 -39.12 25.74
CA PHE A 13 -6.22 -37.69 25.94
C PHE A 13 -4.97 -36.87 26.31
N ALA A 14 -4.06 -37.43 27.11
CA ALA A 14 -2.78 -36.79 27.43
C ALA A 14 -1.86 -36.70 26.20
N LEU A 15 -1.84 -37.74 25.34
CA LEU A 15 -1.10 -37.74 24.08
C LEU A 15 -1.71 -36.83 23.01
N ALA A 16 -3.04 -36.64 23.01
CA ALA A 16 -3.71 -35.67 22.14
C ALA A 16 -3.53 -34.21 22.61
N ALA A 17 -3.38 -33.98 23.93
CA ALA A 17 -3.05 -32.67 24.50
C ALA A 17 -1.54 -32.34 24.39
N ALA A 18 -0.68 -33.37 24.36
CA ALA A 18 0.76 -33.26 24.13
C ALA A 18 1.17 -33.39 22.65
N GLY A 19 0.20 -33.53 21.73
CA GLY A 19 0.45 -33.34 20.31
C GLY A 19 0.89 -31.90 20.13
N CYS A 20 2.21 -31.70 19.99
CA CYS A 20 2.91 -30.43 19.90
C CYS A 20 2.08 -29.36 19.18
N ARG A 21 1.29 -28.59 19.95
CA ARG A 21 1.07 -27.20 19.61
C ARG A 21 2.42 -26.57 19.85
N GLU A 22 3.26 -26.53 18.82
CA GLU A 22 4.31 -25.51 18.77
C GLU A 22 3.62 -24.22 19.19
N GLU A 23 4.00 -23.68 20.35
CA GLU A 23 3.61 -22.33 20.68
C GLU A 23 4.04 -21.49 19.50
N LYS A 24 3.07 -20.89 18.81
CA LYS A 24 3.37 -20.03 17.68
C LYS A 24 4.38 -19.01 18.17
N SER A 25 5.57 -19.03 17.56
CA SER A 25 6.61 -18.05 17.84
C SER A 25 5.98 -16.67 17.82
N ARG A 26 6.25 -15.83 18.84
CA ARG A 26 5.80 -14.43 18.82
C ARG A 26 6.32 -13.71 17.59
N ASN A 27 7.48 -14.14 17.07
CA ASN A 27 8.07 -13.66 15.84
C ASN A 27 7.95 -14.72 14.74
N GLU A 28 6.77 -14.83 14.11
CA GLU A 28 6.53 -15.79 13.02
C GLU A 28 7.26 -15.40 11.72
N ALA A 29 7.62 -14.12 11.56
CA ALA A 29 8.31 -13.62 10.37
C ALA A 29 9.84 -13.63 10.48
N GLY A 30 10.40 -13.89 11.66
CA GLY A 30 11.84 -13.85 11.93
C GLY A 30 12.47 -12.47 11.78
N LEU A 31 11.70 -11.39 11.96
CA LEU A 31 12.20 -10.02 11.79
C LEU A 31 12.88 -9.52 13.06
N SER A 32 13.97 -8.78 12.89
CA SER A 32 14.79 -8.20 13.96
C SER A 32 15.73 -7.16 13.38
N GLU A 33 16.40 -6.41 14.26
CA GLU A 33 17.48 -5.48 13.87
C GLU A 33 18.52 -6.14 12.94
N ALA A 34 18.88 -7.40 13.18
CA ALA A 34 19.85 -8.12 12.35
C ALA A 34 19.34 -8.42 10.92
N THR A 35 18.02 -8.44 10.72
CA THR A 35 17.38 -8.68 9.41
C THR A 35 17.00 -7.38 8.70
N TYR A 36 17.17 -6.23 9.35
CA TYR A 36 16.82 -4.94 8.78
C TYR A 36 17.67 -4.67 7.54
N GLN A 37 16.99 -4.22 6.49
CA GLN A 37 17.61 -3.82 5.22
C GLN A 37 17.25 -2.37 4.97
N PRO A 38 18.21 -1.44 5.08
CA PRO A 38 17.94 -0.03 4.80
C PRO A 38 17.57 0.13 3.32
N SER A 39 16.58 0.96 3.05
CA SER A 39 16.20 1.32 1.68
C SER A 39 17.28 2.11 0.94
N LYS A 40 18.19 2.74 1.71
CA LYS A 40 19.21 3.69 1.22
C LYS A 40 18.61 4.94 0.56
N VAL A 41 17.37 5.28 0.90
CA VAL A 41 16.76 6.54 0.47
C VAL A 41 17.53 7.73 1.05
N ALA A 42 17.63 8.81 0.28
CA ALA A 42 18.07 10.09 0.83
C ALA A 42 16.94 10.66 1.72
N VAL A 43 17.22 10.88 2.99
CA VAL A 43 16.24 11.42 3.94
C VAL A 43 15.77 12.79 3.45
N GLN A 44 14.47 12.93 3.24
CA GLN A 44 13.86 14.15 2.73
C GLN A 44 12.37 14.20 3.05
N PRO A 45 11.73 15.39 3.02
CA PRO A 45 10.30 15.52 3.28
C PRO A 45 9.44 14.62 2.39
N MET A 46 8.35 14.07 2.95
CA MET A 46 7.34 13.35 2.19
C MET A 46 6.58 14.33 1.29
N ALA A 47 6.55 14.07 -0.01
CA ALA A 47 5.78 14.80 -0.98
C ALA A 47 4.58 13.97 -1.43
N LEU A 48 3.41 14.60 -1.52
CA LEU A 48 2.23 14.04 -2.15
C LEU A 48 2.12 14.57 -3.58
N PRO A 49 1.70 13.75 -4.55
CA PRO A 49 1.76 14.12 -5.96
C PRO A 49 0.73 15.16 -6.38
N SER A 50 -0.28 15.48 -5.57
CA SER A 50 -1.26 16.54 -5.86
C SER A 50 -1.94 17.04 -4.59
N GLU A 51 -2.85 18.01 -4.73
CA GLU A 51 -3.73 18.41 -3.63
C GLU A 51 -4.37 17.17 -2.98
N HIS A 52 -4.19 17.09 -1.67
CA HIS A 52 -4.34 15.88 -0.89
C HIS A 52 -5.49 16.05 0.10
N SER A 53 -6.39 15.07 0.11
CA SER A 53 -7.53 15.05 1.03
C SER A 53 -7.63 13.71 1.77
N VAL A 54 -8.03 13.79 3.04
CA VAL A 54 -8.27 12.63 3.91
C VAL A 54 -9.74 12.30 3.96
N PHE A 55 -10.04 11.02 3.77
CA PHE A 55 -11.40 10.47 3.80
C PHE A 55 -11.67 9.61 5.04
N LYS A 56 -10.71 9.49 5.96
CA LYS A 56 -10.93 8.81 7.24
C LYS A 56 -10.00 9.27 8.35
N ILE A 57 -10.60 9.67 9.48
CA ILE A 57 -10.04 9.69 10.83
C ILE A 57 -11.13 9.07 11.73
N GLY A 58 -11.39 7.77 11.56
CA GLY A 58 -12.62 7.14 12.07
C GLY A 58 -13.88 7.48 11.24
N GLY A 59 -14.95 6.67 11.39
CA GLY A 59 -16.20 6.80 10.62
C GLY A 59 -16.35 5.85 9.41
N LYS A 60 -17.55 5.81 8.83
CA LYS A 60 -17.86 5.15 7.54
C LYS A 60 -17.54 6.11 6.39
N PHE A 61 -17.16 5.61 5.21
CA PHE A 61 -16.86 6.43 4.03
C PHE A 61 -18.00 7.38 3.61
N LYS A 62 -19.25 7.02 3.96
CA LYS A 62 -20.46 7.82 3.72
C LYS A 62 -20.79 8.83 4.83
N ASP A 63 -19.98 8.88 5.89
CA ASP A 63 -20.20 9.86 6.94
C ASP A 63 -20.04 11.26 6.32
N PRO A 64 -20.97 12.19 6.59
CA PRO A 64 -21.06 13.48 5.90
C PRO A 64 -19.90 14.44 6.21
N GLN A 65 -18.86 13.98 6.89
CA GLN A 65 -17.65 14.76 7.06
C GLN A 65 -17.00 14.95 5.70
N LEU A 66 -16.87 16.22 5.31
CA LEU A 66 -16.17 16.60 4.09
C LEU A 66 -14.71 16.14 4.20
N PRO A 67 -14.11 15.69 3.08
CA PRO A 67 -12.69 15.42 3.04
C PRO A 67 -11.91 16.64 3.54
N GLN A 68 -10.93 16.41 4.42
CA GLN A 68 -10.12 17.49 4.99
C GLN A 68 -8.75 17.54 4.32
N PRO A 69 -8.10 18.71 4.21
CA PRO A 69 -6.70 18.78 3.81
C PRO A 69 -5.83 17.89 4.69
N TRP A 70 -4.88 17.16 4.09
CA TRP A 70 -3.99 16.31 4.86
C TRP A 70 -2.78 17.08 5.41
N HIS A 71 -2.47 16.83 6.68
CA HIS A 71 -1.27 17.30 7.34
C HIS A 71 -0.61 16.11 8.05
N GLN A 72 0.70 15.97 7.87
CA GLN A 72 1.48 14.94 8.56
C GLN A 72 1.32 15.12 10.08
N PRO A 73 0.91 14.07 10.83
CA PRO A 73 0.88 14.13 12.28
C PRO A 73 2.29 14.10 12.87
N ASN A 74 2.44 14.58 14.11
CA ASN A 74 3.68 14.49 14.90
C ASN A 74 3.92 13.06 15.46
N THR A 75 3.66 12.06 14.64
CA THR A 75 3.85 10.63 14.93
C THR A 75 4.51 9.99 13.71
N TRP A 76 5.06 8.79 13.89
CA TRP A 76 5.48 8.00 12.74
C TRP A 76 4.27 7.66 11.86
N VAL A 77 4.47 7.68 10.54
CA VAL A 77 3.44 7.24 9.58
C VAL A 77 4.04 6.27 8.59
N VAL A 78 3.45 5.08 8.50
CA VAL A 78 3.70 4.14 7.42
C VAL A 78 2.69 4.40 6.32
N TYR A 79 3.15 4.95 5.20
CA TYR A 79 2.35 5.09 3.99
C TYR A 79 2.53 3.85 3.13
N MET A 80 1.41 3.27 2.71
CA MET A 80 1.39 2.35 1.58
C MET A 80 0.73 3.05 0.40
N ALA A 81 1.52 3.36 -0.60
CA ALA A 81 1.03 3.84 -1.88
C ALA A 81 0.72 2.64 -2.76
N ALA A 82 -0.54 2.41 -3.08
CA ALA A 82 -0.95 1.36 -4.01
C ALA A 82 -2.09 1.91 -4.90
N PRO A 83 -2.11 1.56 -6.19
CA PRO A 83 -3.25 1.85 -7.05
C PRO A 83 -4.49 1.11 -6.59
N GLY A 84 -5.63 1.76 -6.72
CA GLY A 84 -6.94 1.13 -6.46
C GLY A 84 -7.70 0.71 -7.71
N TRP A 85 -7.32 1.20 -8.90
CA TRP A 85 -8.09 1.08 -10.14
C TRP A 85 -7.23 0.63 -11.32
N ILE A 86 -7.63 -0.47 -11.97
CA ILE A 86 -7.08 -0.92 -13.25
C ILE A 86 -8.21 -1.42 -14.16
N THR A 87 -7.92 -1.68 -15.44
CA THR A 87 -8.81 -2.40 -16.35
C THR A 87 -9.31 -3.67 -15.67
N GLY A 88 -10.61 -3.78 -15.40
CA GLY A 88 -11.21 -4.83 -14.58
C GLY A 88 -10.82 -6.26 -15.02
N GLY A 89 -11.03 -7.24 -14.14
CA GLY A 89 -10.67 -8.65 -14.36
C GLY A 89 -10.50 -9.42 -13.05
N PHE A 90 -9.90 -10.61 -13.07
CA PHE A 90 -9.53 -11.35 -11.84
C PHE A 90 -8.22 -10.84 -11.24
N ASP A 91 -7.26 -10.45 -12.07
CA ASP A 91 -5.95 -9.93 -11.65
C ASP A 91 -6.05 -8.71 -10.73
N ILE A 92 -7.15 -7.93 -10.83
CA ILE A 92 -7.42 -6.82 -9.92
C ILE A 92 -7.74 -7.33 -8.51
N VAL A 93 -8.60 -8.33 -8.36
CA VAL A 93 -9.06 -8.79 -7.04
C VAL A 93 -7.89 -9.38 -6.25
N ASP A 94 -7.02 -10.15 -6.90
CA ASP A 94 -5.87 -10.79 -6.27
C ASP A 94 -4.82 -9.77 -5.82
N ARG A 95 -4.51 -8.80 -6.69
CA ARG A 95 -3.64 -7.67 -6.37
C ARG A 95 -4.19 -6.88 -5.19
N LEU A 96 -5.45 -6.46 -5.31
CA LEU A 96 -6.10 -5.60 -4.33
C LEU A 96 -6.18 -6.29 -2.96
N SER A 97 -6.51 -7.58 -2.94
CA SER A 97 -6.51 -8.40 -1.73
C SER A 97 -5.10 -8.51 -1.14
N THR A 98 -4.06 -8.66 -1.97
CA THR A 98 -2.67 -8.71 -1.53
C THR A 98 -2.22 -7.41 -0.86
N ASP A 99 -2.59 -6.26 -1.43
CA ASP A 99 -2.26 -4.95 -0.85
C ASP A 99 -3.05 -4.70 0.46
N ALA A 100 -4.34 -5.06 0.50
CA ALA A 100 -5.13 -5.02 1.74
C ALA A 100 -4.52 -5.87 2.86
N VAL A 101 -4.12 -7.11 2.54
CA VAL A 101 -3.50 -8.01 3.51
C VAL A 101 -2.18 -7.43 4.00
N ALA A 102 -1.34 -6.92 3.10
CA ALA A 102 -0.05 -6.37 3.48
C ALA A 102 -0.18 -5.18 4.44
N ILE A 103 -1.06 -4.22 4.16
CA ILE A 103 -1.28 -3.08 5.07
C ILE A 103 -1.94 -3.51 6.39
N SER A 104 -2.84 -4.50 6.35
CA SER A 104 -3.42 -5.07 7.56
C SER A 104 -2.34 -5.69 8.45
N LYS A 105 -1.33 -6.36 7.90
CA LYS A 105 -0.23 -6.94 8.70
C LYS A 105 0.60 -5.90 9.42
N VAL A 106 0.83 -4.74 8.80
CA VAL A 106 1.49 -3.60 9.47
C VAL A 106 0.63 -3.10 10.64
N ARG A 107 -0.69 -2.96 10.43
CA ARG A 107 -1.61 -2.55 11.50
C ARG A 107 -1.74 -3.57 12.61
N ASP A 108 -1.76 -4.86 12.29
CA ASP A 108 -1.79 -5.96 13.24
C ASP A 108 -0.55 -5.87 14.14
N PHE A 109 0.64 -5.69 13.55
CA PHE A 109 1.89 -5.46 14.28
C PHE A 109 1.80 -4.25 15.21
N ILE A 110 1.37 -3.09 14.71
CA ILE A 110 1.24 -1.86 15.52
C ILE A 110 0.25 -2.07 16.68
N THR A 111 -0.85 -2.75 16.42
CA THR A 111 -1.89 -3.02 17.42
C THR A 111 -1.41 -3.99 18.49
N ALA A 112 -0.86 -5.13 18.07
CA ALA A 112 -0.44 -6.21 18.96
C ALA A 112 0.71 -5.80 19.88
N ASN A 113 1.51 -4.81 19.46
CA ASN A 113 2.63 -4.27 20.23
C ASN A 113 2.35 -2.91 20.87
N HIS A 114 1.08 -2.48 20.93
CA HIS A 114 0.66 -1.24 21.59
C HIS A 114 1.34 0.04 21.07
N LEU A 115 1.70 0.08 19.78
CA LEU A 115 2.40 1.19 19.15
C LEU A 115 1.47 2.27 18.57
N ARG A 116 0.15 2.17 18.78
CA ARG A 116 -0.87 3.02 18.13
C ARG A 116 -0.73 4.51 18.42
N ASP A 117 -0.13 4.89 19.54
CA ASP A 117 0.09 6.30 19.89
C ASP A 117 1.36 6.88 19.25
N GLN A 118 2.27 6.02 18.79
CA GLN A 118 3.54 6.39 18.18
C GLN A 118 3.54 6.25 16.65
N VAL A 119 2.78 5.29 16.13
CA VAL A 119 2.77 4.92 14.71
C VAL A 119 1.34 4.89 14.18
N LYS A 120 1.15 5.55 13.05
CA LYS A 120 -0.09 5.50 12.25
C LYS A 120 0.15 4.83 10.90
N VAL A 121 -0.91 4.30 10.31
CA VAL A 121 -0.89 3.67 9.00
C VAL A 121 -1.77 4.45 8.04
N ALA A 122 -1.22 4.83 6.89
CA ALA A 122 -1.92 5.57 5.85
C ALA A 122 -1.94 4.77 4.54
N TRP A 123 -3.12 4.69 3.93
CA TRP A 123 -3.25 4.30 2.52
C TRP A 123 -3.14 5.56 1.66
N LEU A 124 -2.25 5.54 0.68
CA LEU A 124 -2.10 6.61 -0.31
C LEU A 124 -2.60 6.13 -1.68
N GLN A 125 -3.77 6.63 -2.07
CA GLN A 125 -4.35 6.40 -3.39
C GLN A 125 -3.79 7.42 -4.38
N TYR A 126 -2.98 6.95 -5.33
CA TYR A 126 -2.23 7.81 -6.25
C TYR A 126 -2.60 7.65 -7.72
N ASP A 127 -3.45 6.71 -8.08
CA ASP A 127 -4.10 6.63 -9.38
C ASP A 127 -5.42 7.41 -9.36
N GLN A 128 -5.85 7.87 -10.54
CA GLN A 128 -7.05 8.68 -10.66
C GLN A 128 -8.31 7.86 -10.37
N ASN A 129 -9.24 8.46 -9.63
CA ASN A 129 -10.59 7.93 -9.51
C ASN A 129 -11.33 7.97 -10.87
N PRO A 130 -12.40 7.18 -11.03
CA PRO A 130 -13.30 7.26 -12.19
C PRO A 130 -13.89 8.66 -12.36
N ASN A 131 -14.45 8.94 -13.55
CA ASN A 131 -15.03 10.25 -13.90
C ASN A 131 -15.99 10.77 -12.79
N PRO A 132 -15.84 12.04 -12.35
CA PRO A 132 -16.69 12.66 -11.34
C PRO A 132 -18.20 12.54 -11.57
N ARG A 133 -18.67 12.43 -12.82
CA ARG A 133 -20.10 12.18 -13.13
C ARG A 133 -20.66 10.90 -12.49
N TYR A 134 -19.78 9.95 -12.14
CA TYR A 134 -20.12 8.75 -11.39
C TYR A 134 -19.97 8.90 -9.86
N MET A 135 -19.34 9.99 -9.40
CA MET A 135 -19.04 10.33 -8.01
C MET A 135 -19.90 11.48 -7.46
N ASP A 136 -20.57 12.25 -8.32
CA ASP A 136 -21.26 13.53 -8.02
C ASP A 136 -22.43 13.40 -7.02
N SER A 137 -22.75 12.20 -6.55
CA SER A 137 -23.56 12.04 -5.35
C SER A 137 -23.04 10.88 -4.52
N LEU A 138 -22.08 11.15 -3.64
CA LEU A 138 -21.66 10.21 -2.59
C LEU A 138 -22.84 9.64 -1.77
N LYS A 139 -24.02 10.28 -1.82
CA LYS A 139 -25.29 9.81 -1.26
C LYS A 139 -26.06 8.82 -2.16
N ALA A 140 -25.95 8.90 -3.48
CA ALA A 140 -26.62 8.03 -4.45
C ALA A 140 -25.74 6.91 -5.00
N VAL A 141 -24.43 6.98 -4.78
CA VAL A 141 -23.46 5.93 -5.13
C VAL A 141 -23.76 4.67 -4.29
N PRO A 142 -24.17 3.55 -4.92
CA PRO A 142 -24.38 2.27 -4.22
C PRO A 142 -23.10 1.88 -3.46
N ASP A 143 -23.20 1.22 -2.29
CA ASP A 143 -22.00 0.77 -1.53
C ASP A 143 -21.08 -0.12 -2.37
N ASN A 144 -21.62 -0.74 -3.41
CA ASN A 144 -21.01 -1.59 -4.42
C ASN A 144 -20.27 -0.86 -5.54
N PHE A 145 -20.44 0.46 -5.66
CA PHE A 145 -19.77 1.34 -6.62
C PHE A 145 -18.48 1.96 -6.04
N ILE A 146 -18.35 1.86 -4.73
CA ILE A 146 -17.15 2.12 -3.96
C ILE A 146 -16.22 0.90 -4.16
N PRO A 147 -14.94 1.09 -4.54
CA PRO A 147 -14.00 -0.03 -4.67
C PRO A 147 -14.00 -0.81 -3.36
N LEU A 148 -13.84 -2.13 -3.39
CA LEU A 148 -14.02 -3.03 -2.24
C LEU A 148 -13.31 -2.54 -0.94
N PHE A 149 -12.25 -1.75 -1.11
CA PHE A 149 -11.45 -1.09 -0.07
C PHE A 149 -12.08 0.08 0.68
N LEU A 150 -13.15 0.66 0.18
CA LEU A 150 -13.84 1.77 0.85
C LEU A 150 -15.18 1.30 1.44
N LYS A 151 -15.50 0.00 1.29
CA LYS A 151 -16.56 -0.71 2.01
C LYS A 151 -16.16 -0.95 3.48
N PRO A 152 -17.08 -1.30 4.38
CA PRO A 152 -16.80 -1.59 5.79
C PRO A 152 -15.71 -2.65 6.08
N ALA A 153 -15.30 -3.43 5.08
CA ALA A 153 -14.17 -4.39 5.14
C ALA A 153 -12.88 -3.90 4.43
N GLY A 154 -12.78 -2.60 4.16
CA GLY A 154 -11.62 -1.96 3.54
C GLY A 154 -10.30 -2.11 4.30
N PRO A 155 -9.17 -1.63 3.75
CA PRO A 155 -7.89 -1.74 4.43
C PRO A 155 -8.04 -0.99 5.75
N GLN A 156 -7.79 -1.70 6.84
CA GLN A 156 -7.85 -1.12 8.16
C GLN A 156 -6.67 -0.16 8.28
N VAL A 157 -6.86 1.11 7.95
CA VAL A 157 -5.85 2.17 8.06
C VAL A 157 -6.36 3.30 8.95
N ASP A 158 -5.44 4.08 9.52
CA ASP A 158 -5.79 5.27 10.29
C ASP A 158 -6.23 6.39 9.35
N PHE A 159 -5.56 6.49 8.20
CA PHE A 159 -5.84 7.49 7.18
C PHE A 159 -5.98 6.89 5.79
N TYR A 160 -7.00 7.32 5.05
CA TYR A 160 -7.09 7.12 3.61
C TYR A 160 -6.90 8.48 2.93
N ILE A 161 -5.81 8.60 2.17
CA ILE A 161 -5.38 9.85 1.54
C ILE A 161 -5.54 9.69 0.02
N TYR A 162 -6.33 10.57 -0.58
CA TYR A 162 -6.40 10.70 -2.03
C TYR A 162 -5.48 11.82 -2.49
N SER A 163 -4.50 11.47 -3.32
CA SER A 163 -3.60 12.42 -3.97
C SER A 163 -3.13 11.78 -5.27
N PRO A 164 -3.85 11.98 -6.38
CA PRO A 164 -3.52 11.35 -7.66
C PRO A 164 -2.23 11.92 -8.28
N ALA A 165 -1.42 11.03 -8.86
CA ALA A 165 -0.35 11.33 -9.80
C ALA A 165 -0.85 11.19 -11.25
N VAL A 166 -0.11 11.76 -12.20
CA VAL A 166 -0.35 11.56 -13.64
C VAL A 166 0.77 10.75 -14.27
N ARG A 167 0.46 9.91 -15.25
CA ARG A 167 1.47 9.13 -15.98
C ARG A 167 2.46 9.99 -16.73
N THR A 168 1.97 11.07 -17.33
CA THR A 168 2.74 12.09 -18.04
C THR A 168 2.21 13.47 -17.63
N GLY A 169 3.09 14.45 -17.49
CA GLY A 169 2.73 15.80 -17.02
C GLY A 169 1.60 16.44 -17.83
N GLY A 170 0.87 17.41 -17.26
CA GLY A 170 -0.12 18.17 -18.03
C GLY A 170 -1.37 18.68 -17.31
N ARG A 171 -1.53 18.44 -16.00
CA ARG A 171 -2.61 19.07 -15.21
C ARG A 171 -2.02 19.96 -14.11
N GLN A 172 -2.48 21.21 -14.06
CA GLN A 172 -2.11 22.17 -13.02
C GLN A 172 -2.41 21.55 -11.65
N GLY A 173 -1.45 21.57 -10.72
CA GLY A 173 -1.61 21.01 -9.37
C GLY A 173 -1.40 19.49 -9.24
N THR A 174 -0.95 18.79 -10.29
CA THR A 174 -0.60 17.36 -10.22
C THR A 174 0.83 17.09 -10.70
N MET A 175 1.51 16.17 -10.04
CA MET A 175 2.87 15.73 -10.31
C MET A 175 2.87 14.48 -11.18
N ALA A 176 3.85 14.40 -12.09
CA ALA A 176 4.10 13.17 -12.82
C ALA A 176 4.61 12.07 -11.87
N TYR A 177 4.18 10.84 -12.12
CA TYR A 177 4.50 9.69 -11.27
C TYR A 177 6.01 9.45 -11.13
N ASP A 178 6.77 9.62 -12.22
CA ASP A 178 8.23 9.52 -12.17
C ASP A 178 8.85 10.59 -11.28
N LYS A 179 8.43 11.85 -11.45
CA LYS A 179 8.91 12.99 -10.66
C LYS A 179 8.63 12.84 -9.18
N TRP A 180 7.54 12.17 -8.83
CA TRP A 180 7.19 11.88 -7.45
C TRP A 180 8.10 10.83 -6.82
N LEU A 181 8.36 9.72 -7.50
CA LEU A 181 9.10 8.60 -6.92
C LEU A 181 10.62 8.74 -7.02
N LYS A 182 11.12 9.34 -8.11
CA LYS A 182 12.55 9.56 -8.39
C LYS A 182 13.38 10.03 -7.19
N PRO A 183 12.94 11.04 -6.41
CA PRO A 183 13.69 11.52 -5.25
C PRO A 183 13.97 10.43 -4.21
N TYR A 184 13.11 9.43 -4.11
CA TYR A 184 13.17 8.40 -3.07
C TYR A 184 13.88 7.12 -3.50
N LEU A 185 14.30 7.02 -4.77
CA LEU A 185 14.95 5.82 -5.29
C LEU A 185 16.46 5.85 -5.00
N PRO A 186 17.04 4.80 -4.40
CA PRO A 186 18.43 4.82 -3.90
C PRO A 186 19.49 4.87 -5.01
N PHE A 187 19.12 4.57 -6.25
CA PHE A 187 19.99 4.64 -7.42
C PHE A 187 19.71 5.90 -8.27
N ALA A 188 18.80 6.77 -7.86
CA ALA A 188 18.50 7.99 -8.59
C ALA A 188 19.45 9.09 -8.14
N LYS A 189 20.19 9.68 -9.09
CA LYS A 189 21.13 10.77 -8.85
C LYS A 189 20.55 12.07 -9.39
N LYS A 190 20.55 13.12 -8.57
CA LYS A 190 20.11 14.45 -8.99
C LYS A 190 21.08 15.03 -10.02
N GLU A 191 20.54 15.47 -11.16
CA GLU A 191 21.27 16.14 -12.25
C GLU A 191 20.44 17.33 -12.74
N GLY A 192 20.90 18.55 -12.46
CA GLY A 192 20.12 19.75 -12.70
C GLY A 192 18.80 19.76 -11.90
N SER A 193 17.67 19.85 -12.62
CA SER A 193 16.32 19.85 -12.06
C SER A 193 15.64 18.48 -12.03
N ASP A 194 16.29 17.41 -12.50
CA ASP A 194 15.74 16.05 -12.57
C ASP A 194 16.64 15.04 -11.83
N TYR A 195 16.19 13.79 -11.76
CA TYR A 195 16.98 12.65 -11.28
C TYR A 195 17.16 11.64 -12.41
N VAL A 196 18.40 11.17 -12.57
CA VAL A 196 18.81 10.17 -13.57
C VAL A 196 19.30 8.89 -12.90
N ALA A 197 19.29 7.78 -13.63
CA ALA A 197 19.83 6.51 -13.15
C ALA A 197 21.34 6.61 -12.91
N ALA A 198 21.79 6.18 -11.73
CA ALA A 198 23.20 6.10 -11.36
C ALA A 198 23.92 4.89 -12.00
N THR A 199 23.20 3.90 -12.51
CA THR A 199 23.80 2.73 -13.19
C THR A 199 23.22 2.51 -14.57
N ASP A 200 24.00 1.86 -15.45
CA ASP A 200 23.58 1.54 -16.81
C ASP A 200 22.43 0.53 -16.85
N PHE A 201 22.29 -0.33 -15.84
CA PHE A 201 21.18 -1.27 -15.77
C PHE A 201 19.84 -0.53 -15.71
N GLN A 202 19.63 0.39 -14.75
CA GLN A 202 18.36 1.13 -14.69
C GLN A 202 18.18 2.08 -15.88
N ARG A 203 19.28 2.60 -16.44
CA ARG A 203 19.24 3.40 -17.67
C ARG A 203 18.68 2.58 -18.84
N ASN A 204 19.15 1.34 -19.01
CA ASN A 204 18.71 0.42 -20.07
C ASN A 204 17.27 -0.06 -19.87
N GLU A 205 16.80 -0.16 -18.63
CA GLU A 205 15.39 -0.45 -18.30
C GLU A 205 14.44 0.74 -18.62
N GLY A 206 14.97 1.88 -19.08
CA GLY A 206 14.19 3.05 -19.46
C GLY A 206 13.89 4.01 -18.31
N PHE A 207 14.65 3.99 -17.21
CA PHE A 207 14.44 4.89 -16.07
C PHE A 207 14.50 6.38 -16.44
N ASN A 208 15.43 6.75 -17.34
CA ASN A 208 15.61 8.14 -17.76
C ASN A 208 14.53 8.61 -18.74
N ASP A 209 13.83 7.69 -19.39
CA ASP A 209 12.71 8.02 -20.28
C ASP A 209 11.41 8.00 -19.47
N THR A 210 10.81 9.17 -19.26
CA THR A 210 9.53 9.27 -18.56
C THR A 210 8.43 8.42 -19.21
N ASN A 211 8.47 8.18 -20.52
CA ASN A 211 7.52 7.33 -21.25
C ASN A 211 7.99 5.87 -21.36
N GLY A 212 9.14 5.54 -20.79
CA GLY A 212 9.73 4.22 -20.83
C GLY A 212 8.96 3.18 -19.99
N PRO A 213 9.20 1.88 -20.27
CA PRO A 213 8.49 0.76 -19.62
C PRO A 213 8.71 0.70 -18.11
N TYR A 214 9.81 1.26 -17.60
CA TYR A 214 10.07 1.38 -16.17
C TYR A 214 8.92 2.08 -15.42
N TRP A 215 8.43 3.20 -15.98
CA TRP A 215 7.38 4.02 -15.35
C TRP A 215 5.96 3.55 -15.65
N ASP A 216 5.83 2.48 -16.42
CA ASP A 216 4.57 1.76 -16.55
C ASP A 216 4.31 0.87 -15.34
N ASN A 217 5.29 0.54 -14.49
CA ASN A 217 5.00 -0.29 -13.33
C ASN A 217 4.46 0.54 -12.14
N TRP A 218 3.14 0.44 -11.91
CA TRP A 218 2.42 1.13 -10.84
C TRP A 218 2.15 0.17 -9.69
N ALA A 219 3.17 -0.49 -9.14
CA ALA A 219 3.01 -1.43 -8.03
C ALA A 219 2.94 -0.74 -6.65
N ARG A 220 2.76 -1.52 -5.58
CA ARG A 220 2.81 -1.04 -4.20
C ARG A 220 4.17 -0.43 -3.85
N HIS A 221 4.15 0.71 -3.16
CA HIS A 221 5.32 1.34 -2.53
C HIS A 221 5.06 1.59 -1.06
N TRP A 222 6.13 1.53 -0.28
CA TRP A 222 6.13 1.86 1.14
C TRP A 222 6.95 3.10 1.37
N PHE A 223 6.44 4.03 2.17
CA PHE A 223 7.21 5.15 2.72
C PHE A 223 7.07 5.13 4.24
N ILE A 224 8.20 5.18 4.93
CA ILE A 224 8.27 5.20 6.38
C ILE A 224 8.70 6.62 6.75
N VAL A 225 7.79 7.34 7.39
CA VAL A 225 7.91 8.78 7.63
C VAL A 225 8.00 9.04 9.13
N ASN A 226 9.04 9.77 9.53
CA ASN A 226 9.28 10.14 10.92
C ASN A 226 8.31 11.26 11.39
N PRO A 227 8.28 11.59 12.70
CA PRO A 227 7.43 12.68 13.22
C PRO A 227 7.71 14.07 12.64
N GLN A 228 8.89 14.27 12.03
CA GLN A 228 9.28 15.52 11.35
C GLN A 228 8.75 15.58 9.91
N GLY A 229 8.11 14.52 9.41
CA GLY A 229 7.59 14.45 8.05
C GLY A 229 8.64 14.06 7.01
N GLU A 230 9.78 13.51 7.43
CA GLU A 230 10.83 13.05 6.53
C GLU A 230 10.71 11.55 6.27
N VAL A 231 10.85 11.15 5.01
CA VAL A 231 10.94 9.76 4.59
C VAL A 231 12.32 9.23 4.99
N VAL A 232 12.37 8.31 5.94
CA VAL A 232 13.61 7.68 6.41
C VAL A 232 13.86 6.31 5.77
N ASP A 233 12.80 5.65 5.30
CA ASP A 233 12.89 4.51 4.42
C ASP A 233 11.82 4.55 3.33
N ALA A 234 12.16 4.04 2.14
CA ALA A 234 11.21 3.87 1.05
C ALA A 234 11.48 2.60 0.25
N TYR A 235 10.47 1.74 0.09
CA TYR A 235 10.60 0.45 -0.59
C TYR A 235 9.67 0.39 -1.78
N PHE A 236 10.25 0.19 -2.96
CA PHE A 236 9.55 0.25 -4.24
C PHE A 236 9.46 -1.13 -4.90
N SER A 237 8.31 -1.42 -5.50
CA SER A 237 8.04 -2.67 -6.20
C SER A 237 8.13 -2.54 -7.73
N ASN A 238 8.52 -1.37 -8.23
CA ASN A 238 8.62 -1.07 -9.66
C ASN A 238 10.00 -1.38 -10.29
N LEU A 239 10.87 -2.13 -9.59
CA LEU A 239 12.26 -2.40 -10.01
C LEU A 239 12.40 -3.49 -11.09
N GLY A 240 11.52 -3.53 -12.09
CA GLY A 240 11.69 -4.39 -13.29
C GLY A 240 11.43 -5.90 -13.13
N HIS A 241 11.23 -6.41 -11.91
CA HIS A 241 11.14 -7.86 -11.67
C HIS A 241 9.78 -8.38 -11.17
N HIS A 242 8.72 -7.55 -11.22
CA HIS A 242 7.41 -7.86 -10.61
C HIS A 242 7.48 -8.23 -9.12
N TYR A 243 8.61 -7.95 -8.45
CA TYR A 243 8.84 -8.29 -7.06
C TYR A 243 8.16 -7.25 -6.17
N ILE A 244 7.09 -7.66 -5.50
CA ILE A 244 6.32 -6.79 -4.61
C ILE A 244 6.94 -6.81 -3.21
N GLN A 245 7.26 -5.63 -2.69
CA GLN A 245 7.77 -5.48 -1.33
C GLN A 245 6.66 -5.75 -0.30
N GLY A 246 6.83 -6.73 0.57
CA GLY A 246 5.84 -7.16 1.56
C GLY A 246 5.75 -6.24 2.79
N ALA A 247 4.92 -6.65 3.75
CA ALA A 247 4.80 -5.97 5.05
C ALA A 247 6.04 -6.14 5.92
N ASP A 248 6.94 -7.06 5.57
CA ASP A 248 8.24 -7.25 6.22
C ASP A 248 9.06 -5.96 6.19
N LYS A 249 9.04 -5.22 5.08
CA LYS A 249 9.82 -3.99 4.91
C LYS A 249 9.42 -2.88 5.91
N PRO A 250 8.16 -2.40 5.95
CA PRO A 250 7.77 -1.39 6.92
C PRO A 250 7.86 -1.88 8.37
N ILE A 251 7.53 -3.14 8.66
CA ILE A 251 7.64 -3.67 10.04
C ILE A 251 9.08 -3.64 10.51
N ASN A 252 10.02 -4.11 9.70
CA ASN A 252 11.42 -4.17 10.09
C ASN A 252 12.08 -2.79 10.16
N SER A 253 11.67 -1.86 9.28
CA SER A 253 12.05 -0.45 9.37
C SER A 253 11.57 0.18 10.68
N LEU A 254 10.33 -0.11 11.12
CA LEU A 254 9.84 0.35 12.42
C LEU A 254 10.63 -0.24 13.59
N ILE A 255 10.94 -1.55 13.55
CA ILE A 255 11.78 -2.20 14.57
C ILE A 255 13.11 -1.46 14.73
N HIS A 256 13.76 -1.16 13.61
CA HIS A 256 15.02 -0.43 13.58
C HIS A 256 14.91 1.00 14.11
N HIS A 257 14.06 1.82 13.48
CA HIS A 257 14.01 3.27 13.78
C HIS A 257 13.43 3.57 15.16
N LEU A 258 12.51 2.74 15.66
CA LEU A 258 11.97 2.87 17.01
C LEU A 258 12.81 2.12 18.06
N LYS A 259 13.88 1.42 17.64
CA LYS A 259 14.77 0.61 18.49
C LYS A 259 13.99 -0.41 19.33
N LEU A 260 13.06 -1.11 18.70
CA LEU A 260 12.22 -2.10 19.37
C LEU A 260 12.98 -3.40 19.59
N ASP A 261 12.78 -4.01 20.76
CA ASP A 261 13.33 -5.33 21.08
C ASP A 261 12.48 -6.42 20.41
N ALA A 262 12.97 -6.97 19.29
CA ALA A 262 12.27 -7.96 18.49
C ALA A 262 11.87 -9.24 19.25
N ASP A 263 12.60 -9.62 20.29
CA ASP A 263 12.30 -10.81 21.10
C ASP A 263 11.03 -10.60 21.96
N SER A 264 10.69 -9.34 22.23
CA SER A 264 9.50 -8.95 22.97
C SER A 264 8.26 -8.75 22.09
N LEU A 265 8.43 -8.68 20.75
CA LEU A 265 7.36 -8.29 19.83
C LEU A 265 6.52 -9.46 19.33
N ILE A 266 5.24 -9.18 19.09
CA ILE A 266 4.34 -10.02 18.31
C ILE A 266 4.44 -9.59 16.84
N ILE A 267 5.18 -10.37 16.05
CA ILE A 267 5.42 -10.12 14.63
C ILE A 267 4.65 -11.16 13.81
N PRO A 268 3.60 -10.74 13.08
CA PRO A 268 2.75 -11.67 12.35
C PRO A 268 3.50 -12.30 11.18
N LYS A 269 3.11 -13.51 10.80
CA LYS A 269 3.59 -14.12 9.54
C LYS A 269 3.32 -13.18 8.37
N VAL A 270 4.38 -12.86 7.63
CA VAL A 270 4.30 -12.05 6.40
C VAL A 270 4.19 -13.00 5.22
N VAL A 271 3.22 -12.74 4.34
CA VAL A 271 3.09 -13.43 3.06
C VAL A 271 3.24 -12.39 1.97
N THR A 272 4.21 -12.60 1.09
CA THR A 272 4.44 -11.74 -0.08
C THR A 272 3.94 -12.47 -1.31
N TYR A 273 2.95 -11.91 -1.98
CA TYR A 273 2.45 -12.40 -3.26
C TYR A 273 2.98 -11.52 -4.39
N GLN A 274 3.40 -12.16 -5.48
CA GLN A 274 3.93 -11.48 -6.65
C GLN A 274 2.80 -11.19 -7.63
N TYR A 275 2.72 -9.96 -8.11
CA TYR A 275 1.73 -9.57 -9.11
C TYR A 275 2.32 -8.60 -10.12
N LYS A 276 1.77 -8.60 -11.34
CA LYS A 276 2.05 -7.57 -12.33
C LYS A 276 1.10 -6.40 -12.10
N SER A 277 1.64 -5.20 -11.96
CA SER A 277 0.86 -3.97 -11.99
C SER A 277 1.42 -3.02 -13.02
N THR A 278 0.66 -2.78 -14.08
CA THR A 278 1.00 -1.78 -15.08
C THR A 278 0.07 -0.58 -14.98
N TYR A 279 0.57 0.58 -15.40
CA TYR A 279 -0.21 1.77 -15.60
C TYR A 279 -1.35 1.41 -16.51
N THR A 280 -2.55 1.75 -16.06
CA THR A 280 -3.74 1.59 -16.86
C THR A 280 -4.47 2.90 -16.79
N ALA A 281 -4.81 3.47 -17.95
CA ALA A 281 -5.79 4.56 -17.96
C ALA A 281 -7.06 4.06 -17.25
N PRO A 282 -7.80 4.92 -16.51
CA PRO A 282 -8.96 4.48 -15.75
C PRO A 282 -9.87 3.62 -16.62
N TYR A 283 -10.04 2.34 -16.27
CA TYR A 283 -10.85 1.34 -16.98
C TYR A 283 -12.20 1.88 -17.44
N TRP A 284 -12.77 2.74 -16.60
CA TRP A 284 -14.08 3.33 -16.78
C TRP A 284 -14.15 4.33 -17.93
N ASN A 285 -13.04 4.92 -18.36
CA ASN A 285 -13.04 5.70 -19.61
C ASN A 285 -13.24 4.77 -20.81
N LYS A 286 -12.66 3.56 -20.78
CA LYS A 286 -12.91 2.54 -21.79
C LYS A 286 -14.33 1.99 -21.70
N VAL A 287 -14.83 1.69 -20.48
CA VAL A 287 -16.21 1.24 -20.29
C VAL A 287 -17.23 2.32 -20.67
N ASP A 288 -16.98 3.61 -20.39
CA ASP A 288 -17.83 4.73 -20.82
C ASP A 288 -17.81 4.87 -22.35
N THR A 289 -16.64 4.79 -23.00
CA THR A 289 -16.56 4.74 -24.48
C THR A 289 -17.34 3.56 -25.04
N ASP A 290 -17.06 2.33 -24.57
CA ASP A 290 -17.71 1.11 -25.06
C ASP A 290 -19.24 1.16 -24.81
N PHE A 291 -19.68 1.69 -23.66
CA PHE A 291 -21.10 1.83 -23.33
C PHE A 291 -21.80 2.92 -24.16
N ARG A 292 -21.15 4.06 -24.40
CA ARG A 292 -21.70 5.14 -25.25
C ARG A 292 -21.75 4.74 -26.71
N GLU A 293 -20.74 4.00 -27.20
CA GLU A 293 -20.74 3.43 -28.54
C GLU A 293 -21.87 2.41 -28.69
N VAL A 294 -22.05 1.51 -27.73
CA VAL A 294 -23.16 0.52 -27.72
C VAL A 294 -24.54 1.19 -27.67
N LEU A 295 -24.67 2.32 -26.97
CA LEU A 295 -25.92 3.06 -26.87
C LEU A 295 -26.10 4.15 -27.95
N GLY A 296 -25.14 4.35 -28.84
CA GLY A 296 -25.19 5.38 -29.89
C GLY A 296 -25.27 6.82 -29.36
N ILE A 297 -24.70 7.09 -28.19
CA ILE A 297 -24.81 8.39 -27.49
C ILE A 297 -23.80 9.43 -28.01
N ASP A 298 -22.85 9.05 -28.86
CA ASP A 298 -21.87 9.98 -29.42
C ASP A 298 -22.49 10.87 -30.51
N GLY A 299 -22.98 12.03 -30.07
CA GLY A 299 -23.57 13.06 -30.95
C GLY A 299 -23.73 14.47 -30.35
N ALA A 300 -23.22 14.77 -29.15
CA ALA A 300 -23.27 16.14 -28.60
C ALA A 300 -21.89 16.83 -28.67
N PRO A 301 -21.80 18.10 -29.12
CA PRO A 301 -20.53 18.73 -29.46
C PRO A 301 -19.67 19.06 -28.22
N LYS A 302 -18.36 19.09 -28.48
CA LYS A 302 -17.23 19.30 -27.55
C LYS A 302 -17.38 20.50 -26.62
#